data_AF-A0A4Q2R639-F1
#
_entry.id   AF-A0A4Q2R639-F1
#
_cell.length_a   1.000
_cell.length_b   1.000
_cell.length_c   1.000
_cell.angle_alpha   90.00
_cell.angle_beta   90.00
_cell.angle_gamma   90.00
#
_symmetry.space_group_name_H-M   'P 1'
#
loop_
_entity.id
_entity.type
_entity.pdbx_description
1 polymer ?
#
loop_
_entity_poly.entity_id
_entity_poly.type
_entity_poly.pdbx_seq_one_letter_code
_entity_poly.pdbx_strand_id
1 'polypeptide(L)'
;MTPDEFRKEYVEPAVELWRVNNTVTHLAANSIAQIDALADIVWIAQGRPGEVSAFRNRLGLKEPAIAIIRDACDSHKHGNLRRKDHISGERPAAVTRAGFFLDHSFIGGPPTRYLALVIRKVDGTEQDVSDILSDAMHAWRREFSRLGYGANWLIFGQQH
;
A
#
# COMPACT_ATOMS: atom_id res chain seq x y z
N MET A 1 8.27 14.87 15.20
CA MET A 1 8.52 13.97 14.06
C MET A 1 7.97 14.62 12.81
N THR A 2 8.82 14.81 11.80
CA THR A 2 8.44 15.30 10.48
C THR A 2 7.88 14.16 9.62
N PRO A 3 7.14 14.45 8.53
CA PRO A 3 6.70 13.40 7.61
C PRO A 3 7.84 12.58 7.00
N ASP A 4 8.99 13.20 6.72
CA ASP A 4 10.17 12.49 6.19
C ASP A 4 10.84 11.60 7.23
N GLU A 5 10.89 12.03 8.50
CA GLU A 5 11.34 11.19 9.61
C GLU A 5 10.43 9.97 9.78
N PHE A 6 9.11 10.17 9.85
CA PHE A 6 8.16 9.06 10.00
C PHE A 6 8.25 8.06 8.84
N ARG A 7 8.38 8.58 7.61
CA ARG A 7 8.57 7.76 6.41
C ARG A 7 9.81 6.86 6.54
N LYS A 8 10.97 7.42 6.88
CA LYS A 8 12.25 6.70 6.97
C LYS A 8 12.29 5.72 8.14
N GLU A 9 11.67 6.08 9.26
CA GLU A 9 11.75 5.31 10.51
C GLU A 9 10.69 4.19 10.59
N TYR A 10 9.51 4.39 9.99
CA TYR A 10 8.38 3.44 10.12
C TYR A 10 7.88 2.89 8.79
N VAL A 11 7.71 3.74 7.77
CA VAL A 11 7.08 3.32 6.51
C VAL A 11 8.02 2.49 5.65
N GLU A 12 9.20 3.01 5.31
CA GLU A 12 10.17 2.29 4.48
C GLU A 12 10.61 0.97 5.12
N PRO A 13 10.94 0.90 6.43
CA PRO A 13 11.32 -0.37 7.05
C PRO A 13 10.19 -1.39 7.08
N ALA A 14 8.94 -0.97 7.29
CA ALA A 14 7.81 -1.89 7.28
C ALA A 14 7.59 -2.51 5.88
N VAL A 15 7.61 -1.67 4.85
CA VAL A 15 7.47 -2.11 3.45
C VAL A 15 8.62 -3.03 3.04
N GLU A 16 9.85 -2.69 3.42
CA GLU A 16 11.03 -3.51 3.11
C GLU A 16 11.01 -4.86 3.83
N LEU A 17 10.64 -4.88 5.12
CA LEU A 17 10.50 -6.12 5.88
C LEU A 17 9.42 -7.02 5.30
N TRP A 18 8.30 -6.46 4.85
CA TRP A 18 7.29 -7.22 4.13
C TRP A 18 7.80 -7.71 2.78
N ARG A 19 8.53 -6.89 2.01
CA ARG A 19 9.03 -7.26 0.67
C ARG A 19 9.88 -8.53 0.71
N VAL A 20 10.76 -8.66 1.70
CA VAL A 20 11.60 -9.86 1.89
C VAL A 20 10.83 -11.05 2.50
N ASN A 21 9.60 -10.84 2.96
CA ASN A 21 8.69 -11.84 3.54
C ASN A 21 7.28 -11.74 2.92
N ASN A 22 7.20 -11.62 1.59
CA ASN A 22 6.00 -11.14 0.88
C ASN A 22 4.74 -12.04 1.01
N THR A 23 4.89 -13.23 1.58
CA THR A 23 3.81 -14.18 1.87
C THR A 23 3.20 -14.02 3.27
N VAL A 24 3.79 -13.17 4.13
CA VAL A 24 3.41 -13.06 5.55
C VAL A 24 2.36 -11.97 5.77
N THR A 25 1.12 -12.40 6.04
CA THR A 25 -0.05 -11.50 6.14
C THR A 25 0.07 -10.39 7.18
N HIS A 26 0.61 -10.67 8.37
CA HIS A 26 0.72 -9.65 9.42
C HIS A 26 1.74 -8.55 9.07
N LEU A 27 2.79 -8.88 8.30
CA LEU A 27 3.75 -7.91 7.79
C LEU A 27 3.13 -7.03 6.69
N ALA A 28 2.27 -7.60 5.86
CA ALA A 28 1.48 -6.84 4.89
C ALA A 28 0.55 -5.86 5.60
N ALA A 29 -0.20 -6.34 6.60
CA ALA A 29 -1.11 -5.52 7.39
C ALA A 29 -0.37 -4.38 8.13
N ASN A 30 0.80 -4.66 8.69
CA ASN A 30 1.64 -3.62 9.31
C ASN A 30 2.08 -2.57 8.28
N SER A 31 2.56 -2.98 7.10
CA SER A 31 2.98 -2.05 6.04
C SER A 31 1.84 -1.14 5.60
N ILE A 32 0.64 -1.70 5.39
CA ILE A 32 -0.58 -0.96 5.07
C ILE A 32 -0.89 0.06 6.18
N ALA A 33 -0.82 -0.35 7.45
CA ALA A 33 -1.09 0.53 8.57
C ALA A 33 -0.09 1.70 8.67
N GLN A 34 1.21 1.46 8.45
CA GLN A 34 2.21 2.53 8.46
C GLN A 34 2.01 3.51 7.30
N ILE A 35 1.69 3.02 6.09
CA ILE A 35 1.40 3.89 4.94
C ILE A 35 0.14 4.72 5.17
N ASP A 36 -0.94 4.15 5.76
CA ASP A 36 -2.15 4.91 6.10
C ASP A 36 -1.89 5.98 7.19
N ALA A 37 -1.06 5.65 8.18
CA ALA A 37 -0.68 6.58 9.24
C ALA A 37 0.13 7.78 8.72
N LEU A 38 0.85 7.62 7.62
CA LEU A 38 1.61 8.72 7.00
C LEU A 38 0.70 9.91 6.62
N ALA A 39 -0.57 9.66 6.26
CA ALA A 39 -1.52 10.72 5.98
C ALA A 39 -1.79 11.61 7.20
N ASP A 40 -1.84 11.04 8.41
CA ASP A 40 -2.03 11.79 9.65
C ASP A 40 -0.81 12.66 9.95
N ILE A 41 0.39 12.11 9.78
CA ILE A 41 1.64 12.84 10.03
C ILE A 41 1.78 14.02 9.07
N VAL A 42 1.48 13.83 7.78
CA VAL A 42 1.48 14.91 6.78
C VAL A 42 0.44 15.97 7.10
N TRP A 43 -0.77 15.56 7.50
CA TRP A 43 -1.82 16.50 7.87
C TRP A 43 -1.40 17.39 9.05
N ILE A 44 -0.90 16.78 10.13
CA ILE A 44 -0.40 17.48 11.32
C ILE A 44 0.73 18.45 10.95
N ALA A 45 1.69 17.98 10.14
CA ALA A 45 2.84 18.79 9.75
C ALA A 45 2.49 20.00 8.88
N GLN A 46 1.38 19.96 8.14
CA GLN A 46 0.91 21.10 7.35
C GLN A 46 0.16 22.15 8.19
N GLY A 47 -0.09 21.89 9.48
CA GLY A 47 -0.79 22.82 10.37
C GLY A 47 -2.20 23.19 9.88
N ARG A 48 -2.84 22.33 9.07
CA ARG A 48 -4.11 22.67 8.44
C ARG A 48 -5.26 22.54 9.44
N PRO A 49 -6.17 23.53 9.50
CA PRO A 49 -7.40 23.40 10.26
C PRO A 49 -8.35 22.41 9.58
N GLY A 50 -9.09 21.63 10.38
CA GLY A 50 -10.13 20.70 9.92
C GLY A 50 -9.87 19.23 10.26
N GLU A 51 -10.71 18.35 9.73
CA GLU A 51 -10.61 16.91 9.96
C GLU A 51 -9.63 16.24 9.00
N VAL A 52 -8.78 15.37 9.54
CA VAL A 52 -7.86 14.54 8.75
C VAL A 52 -8.61 13.60 7.78
N SER A 53 -9.85 13.25 8.11
CA SER A 53 -10.78 12.48 7.27
C SER A 53 -10.95 13.12 5.89
N ALA A 54 -11.18 14.44 5.85
CA ALA A 54 -11.37 15.19 4.62
C ALA A 54 -10.08 15.26 3.78
N PHE A 55 -8.93 15.35 4.44
CA PHE A 55 -7.63 15.26 3.77
C PHE A 55 -7.41 13.88 3.15
N ARG A 56 -7.58 12.81 3.93
CA ARG A 56 -7.51 11.42 3.45
C ARG A 56 -8.43 11.16 2.26
N ASN A 57 -9.67 11.66 2.31
CA ASN A 57 -10.64 11.52 1.22
C ASN A 57 -10.16 12.20 -0.07
N ARG A 58 -9.70 13.46 0.01
CA ARG A 58 -9.18 14.17 -1.16
C ARG A 58 -7.91 13.51 -1.72
N LEU A 59 -7.04 13.03 -0.84
CA LEU A 59 -5.84 12.32 -1.24
C LEU A 59 -6.19 11.01 -1.95
N GLY A 60 -7.15 10.24 -1.43
CA GLY A 60 -7.63 9.00 -2.05
C GLY A 60 -8.32 9.20 -3.41
N LEU A 61 -9.04 10.31 -3.60
CA LEU A 61 -9.62 10.66 -4.90
C LEU A 61 -8.54 10.97 -5.96
N LYS A 62 -7.42 11.55 -5.53
CA LYS A 62 -6.29 11.89 -6.40
C LYS A 62 -5.40 10.68 -6.66
N GLU A 63 -5.18 9.85 -5.64
CA GLU A 63 -4.21 8.76 -5.62
C GLU A 63 -4.92 7.44 -5.21
N PRO A 64 -5.44 6.66 -6.18
CA PRO A 64 -6.28 5.48 -5.90
C PRO A 64 -5.60 4.43 -5.01
N ALA A 65 -4.28 4.23 -5.11
CA ALA A 65 -3.55 3.31 -4.26
C ALA A 65 -3.60 3.69 -2.77
N ILE A 66 -3.59 5.00 -2.46
CA ILE A 66 -3.74 5.48 -1.08
C ILE A 66 -5.16 5.23 -0.58
N ALA A 67 -6.17 5.35 -1.44
CA ALA A 67 -7.55 4.99 -1.08
C ALA A 67 -7.67 3.49 -0.74
N ILE A 68 -7.05 2.61 -1.52
CA ILE A 68 -7.00 1.17 -1.27
C ILE A 68 -6.34 0.88 0.08
N ILE A 69 -5.17 1.49 0.36
CA ILE A 69 -4.45 1.32 1.63
C ILE A 69 -5.32 1.71 2.83
N ARG A 70 -5.98 2.87 2.75
CA ARG A 70 -6.87 3.36 3.80
C ARG A 70 -8.04 2.41 4.03
N ASP A 71 -8.71 2.00 2.96
CA ASP A 71 -9.88 1.12 3.06
C ASP A 71 -9.48 -0.27 3.61
N ALA A 72 -8.32 -0.80 3.20
CA ALA A 72 -7.75 -2.02 3.75
C ALA A 72 -7.44 -1.87 5.26
N CYS A 73 -6.85 -0.75 5.68
CA CYS A 73 -6.57 -0.47 7.10
C CYS A 73 -7.85 -0.34 7.93
N ASP A 74 -8.86 0.36 7.42
CA ASP A 74 -10.13 0.54 8.12
C ASP A 74 -10.92 -0.77 8.19
N SER A 75 -10.83 -1.64 7.18
CA SER A 75 -11.44 -2.98 7.23
C SER A 75 -10.83 -3.85 8.34
N HIS A 76 -9.55 -3.62 8.68
CA HIS A 76 -8.91 -4.28 9.82
C HIS A 76 -9.54 -3.85 11.15
N LYS A 77 -9.84 -2.55 11.30
CA LYS A 77 -10.40 -1.98 12.55
C LYS A 77 -11.90 -2.22 12.71
N HIS A 78 -12.66 -2.21 11.61
CA HIS A 78 -14.12 -2.11 11.65
C HIS A 78 -14.86 -3.27 10.97
N GLY A 79 -14.14 -4.26 10.41
CA GLY A 79 -14.74 -5.34 9.61
C GLY A 79 -15.19 -4.85 8.22
N ASN A 80 -16.19 -5.51 7.62
CA ASN A 80 -16.66 -5.13 6.28
C ASN A 80 -17.19 -3.68 6.28
N LEU A 81 -16.49 -2.81 5.56
CA LEU A 81 -16.82 -1.38 5.50
C LEU A 81 -18.12 -1.16 4.73
N ARG A 82 -19.19 -0.79 5.43
CA ARG A 82 -20.49 -0.41 4.84
C ARG A 82 -20.59 1.10 4.60
N ARG A 83 -19.54 1.73 4.08
CA ARG A 83 -19.53 3.18 3.80
C ARG A 83 -19.83 3.43 2.31
N LYS A 84 -20.68 4.44 2.03
CA LYS A 84 -21.14 4.78 0.67
C LYS A 84 -20.00 5.18 -0.28
N ASP A 85 -18.90 5.67 0.29
CA ASP A 85 -17.71 6.15 -0.43
C ASP A 85 -16.49 5.20 -0.29
N HIS A 86 -16.70 3.92 0.05
CA HIS A 86 -15.61 2.95 0.00
C HIS A 86 -15.20 2.74 -1.46
N ILE A 87 -13.90 2.79 -1.74
CA ILE A 87 -13.36 2.73 -3.10
C ILE A 87 -12.89 1.30 -3.40
N SER A 88 -12.41 0.54 -2.42
CA SER A 88 -12.19 -0.91 -2.57
C SER A 88 -11.46 -1.52 -1.37
N GLY A 89 -11.73 -2.81 -1.09
CA GLY A 89 -10.74 -3.69 -0.49
C GLY A 89 -11.15 -4.34 0.83
N GLU A 90 -11.09 -5.67 0.88
CA GLU A 90 -11.03 -6.45 2.11
C GLU A 90 -9.59 -6.57 2.62
N ARG A 91 -9.39 -7.25 3.75
CA ARG A 91 -8.06 -7.52 4.31
C ARG A 91 -7.18 -8.29 3.31
N PRO A 92 -5.84 -8.14 3.37
CA PRO A 92 -4.94 -9.01 2.63
C PRO A 92 -5.23 -10.48 2.91
N ALA A 93 -5.48 -11.23 1.84
CA ALA A 93 -5.76 -12.66 1.87
C ALA A 93 -4.73 -13.41 1.05
N ALA A 94 -4.28 -14.56 1.56
CA ALA A 94 -3.40 -15.44 0.81
C ALA A 94 -4.19 -16.19 -0.26
N VAL A 95 -3.73 -16.10 -1.50
CA VAL A 95 -4.28 -16.83 -2.65
C VAL A 95 -3.16 -17.59 -3.36
N THR A 96 -3.50 -18.73 -3.92
CA THR A 96 -2.58 -19.48 -4.77
C THR A 96 -2.70 -18.97 -6.20
N ARG A 97 -1.64 -18.37 -6.74
CA ARG A 97 -1.54 -17.97 -8.14
C ARG A 97 -0.64 -18.94 -8.90
N ALA A 98 -0.67 -18.86 -10.23
CA ALA A 98 0.15 -19.68 -11.09
C ALA A 98 0.73 -18.81 -12.20
N GLY A 99 2.06 -18.88 -12.39
CA GLY A 99 2.77 -18.03 -13.33
C GLY A 99 4.02 -18.68 -13.90
N PHE A 100 4.67 -17.98 -14.82
CA PHE A 100 5.96 -18.35 -15.38
C PHE A 100 7.01 -17.39 -14.81
N PHE A 101 8.08 -17.93 -14.22
CA PHE A 101 9.17 -17.12 -13.68
C PHE A 101 10.24 -16.91 -14.76
N LEU A 102 10.50 -15.65 -15.11
CA LEU A 102 11.60 -15.23 -15.99
C LEU A 102 12.81 -14.97 -15.10
N ASP A 103 13.63 -16.00 -14.89
CA ASP A 103 15.01 -15.84 -14.40
C ASP A 103 15.76 -17.18 -14.28
N HIS A 104 15.03 -18.29 -14.29
CA HIS A 104 15.59 -19.62 -14.47
C HIS A 104 14.97 -20.19 -15.74
N SER A 105 15.80 -20.43 -16.75
CA SER A 105 15.42 -20.78 -18.11
C SER A 105 14.43 -21.95 -18.15
N PHE A 106 13.12 -21.67 -18.27
CA PHE A 106 12.15 -22.64 -18.78
C PHE A 106 10.88 -21.95 -19.31
N ILE A 107 10.88 -21.62 -20.60
CA ILE A 107 9.66 -21.30 -21.36
C ILE A 107 9.10 -22.64 -21.85
N GLY A 108 8.43 -23.39 -20.97
CA GLY A 108 7.80 -24.66 -21.36
C GLY A 108 7.43 -25.58 -20.21
N GLY A 109 6.39 -25.28 -19.43
CA GLY A 109 5.88 -26.18 -18.39
C GLY A 109 4.51 -25.74 -17.89
N PRO A 110 3.80 -26.52 -17.06
CA PRO A 110 2.62 -26.02 -16.38
C PRO A 110 3.01 -24.84 -15.47
N PRO A 111 2.17 -23.81 -15.32
CA PRO A 111 2.48 -22.64 -14.50
C PRO A 111 2.84 -23.05 -13.07
N THR A 112 3.95 -22.53 -12.55
CA THR A 112 4.38 -22.83 -11.17
C THR A 112 3.45 -22.13 -10.20
N ARG A 113 2.94 -22.89 -9.22
CA ARG A 113 2.08 -22.34 -8.16
C ARG A 113 2.93 -21.56 -7.17
N TYR A 114 2.45 -20.38 -6.79
CA TYR A 114 3.04 -19.57 -5.74
C TYR A 114 1.96 -18.96 -4.85
N LEU A 115 2.32 -18.64 -3.61
CA LEU A 115 1.45 -17.93 -2.69
C LEU A 115 1.59 -16.42 -2.94
N ALA A 116 0.47 -15.75 -3.18
CA ALA A 116 0.40 -14.30 -3.27
C ALA A 116 -0.52 -13.76 -2.19
N LEU A 117 -0.29 -12.52 -1.77
CA LEU A 117 -1.24 -11.79 -0.93
C LEU A 117 -1.99 -10.79 -1.80
N VAL A 118 -3.32 -10.84 -1.76
CA VAL A 118 -4.20 -9.96 -2.54
C VAL A 118 -5.17 -9.21 -1.65
N ILE A 119 -5.60 -8.05 -2.12
CA ILE A 119 -6.76 -7.32 -1.61
C ILE A 119 -7.90 -7.51 -2.60
N ARG A 120 -9.03 -8.03 -2.11
CA ARG A 120 -10.24 -8.20 -2.91
C ARG A 120 -11.06 -6.93 -2.89
N LYS A 121 -11.33 -6.34 -4.05
CA LYS A 121 -12.19 -5.18 -4.23
C LYS A 121 -13.67 -5.59 -4.18
N VAL A 122 -14.56 -4.62 -4.06
CA VAL A 122 -16.00 -4.89 -3.94
C VAL A 122 -16.65 -5.37 -5.24
N ASP A 123 -16.04 -5.10 -6.39
CA ASP A 123 -16.43 -5.72 -7.66
C ASP A 123 -15.99 -7.20 -7.78
N GLY A 124 -15.33 -7.75 -6.75
CA GLY A 124 -14.82 -9.11 -6.70
C GLY A 124 -13.43 -9.28 -7.32
N THR A 125 -12.85 -8.22 -7.92
CA THR A 125 -11.50 -8.28 -8.48
C THR A 125 -10.43 -8.36 -7.39
N GLU A 126 -9.31 -8.98 -7.69
CA GLU A 126 -8.18 -9.11 -6.77
C GLU A 126 -7.00 -8.28 -7.27
N GLN A 127 -6.41 -7.49 -6.38
CA GLN A 127 -5.20 -6.74 -6.65
C GLN A 127 -4.08 -7.20 -5.72
N ASP A 128 -2.90 -7.47 -6.27
CA ASP A 128 -1.75 -7.94 -5.49
C ASP A 128 -1.26 -6.86 -4.52
N VAL A 129 -0.98 -7.27 -3.28
CA VAL A 129 -0.48 -6.37 -2.22
C VAL A 129 0.84 -5.73 -2.64
N SER A 130 1.67 -6.43 -3.40
CA SER A 130 2.93 -5.89 -3.96
C SER A 130 2.68 -4.65 -4.81
N ASP A 131 1.73 -4.73 -5.73
CA ASP A 131 1.38 -3.63 -6.63
C ASP A 131 0.79 -2.46 -5.84
N ILE A 132 -0.10 -2.75 -4.89
CA ILE A 132 -0.72 -1.73 -4.04
C ILE A 132 0.32 -0.98 -3.22
N LEU A 133 1.25 -1.68 -2.57
CA LEU A 133 2.31 -1.06 -1.77
C LEU A 133 3.26 -0.25 -2.64
N SER A 134 3.65 -0.78 -3.81
CA SER A 134 4.50 -0.06 -4.77
C SER A 134 3.83 1.23 -5.27
N ASP A 135 2.57 1.15 -5.70
CA ASP A 135 1.81 2.30 -6.20
C ASP A 135 1.57 3.34 -5.11
N ALA A 136 1.30 2.90 -3.87
CA ALA A 136 1.13 3.80 -2.73
C ALA A 136 2.43 4.54 -2.38
N MET A 137 3.58 3.84 -2.41
CA MET A 137 4.88 4.48 -2.20
C MET A 137 5.21 5.48 -3.33
N HIS A 138 4.89 5.15 -4.58
CA HIS A 138 5.01 6.08 -5.70
C HIS A 138 4.10 7.31 -5.57
N ALA A 139 2.85 7.11 -5.12
CA ALA A 139 1.92 8.21 -4.85
C ALA A 139 2.45 9.13 -3.75
N TRP A 140 2.94 8.56 -2.65
CA TRP A 140 3.53 9.35 -1.58
C TRP A 140 4.80 10.09 -2.01
N ARG A 141 5.63 9.49 -2.86
CA ARG A 141 6.79 10.19 -3.47
C ARG A 141 6.37 11.43 -4.25
N ARG A 142 5.35 11.32 -5.10
CA ARG A 142 4.79 12.46 -5.83
C ARG A 142 4.27 13.53 -4.88
N GLU A 143 3.56 13.11 -3.84
CA GLU A 143 2.97 14.03 -2.87
C GLU A 143 4.02 14.73 -2.02
N PHE A 144 5.07 14.03 -1.57
CA PHE A 144 6.20 14.63 -0.84
C PHE A 144 6.95 15.64 -1.69
N SER A 145 7.19 15.30 -2.96
CA SER A 145 7.81 16.22 -3.92
C SER A 145 6.98 17.50 -4.09
N ARG A 146 5.65 17.35 -4.20
CA ARG A 146 4.71 18.47 -4.30
C ARG A 146 4.69 19.35 -3.04
N LEU A 147 4.92 18.75 -1.87
CA LEU A 147 4.91 19.42 -0.58
C LEU A 147 6.28 19.99 -0.17
N GLY A 148 7.33 19.78 -0.97
CA GLY A 148 8.68 20.26 -0.67
C GLY A 148 9.44 19.41 0.36
N TYR A 149 8.98 18.19 0.65
CA TYR A 149 9.75 17.24 1.46
C TYR A 149 10.80 16.55 0.57
N GLY A 150 12.07 16.59 0.99
CA GLY A 150 13.25 16.22 0.20
C GLY A 150 13.15 14.84 -0.49
N ALA A 151 13.52 14.81 -1.78
CA ALA A 151 13.12 13.79 -2.76
C ALA A 151 14.09 12.60 -2.92
N ASN A 152 14.68 12.08 -1.84
CA ASN A 152 15.42 10.81 -1.90
C ASN A 152 14.51 9.67 -1.41
N TRP A 153 13.63 9.23 -2.30
CA TRP A 153 12.88 7.99 -2.16
C TRP A 153 13.68 6.88 -2.82
N LEU A 154 13.88 5.77 -2.13
CA LEU A 154 14.40 4.57 -2.78
C LEU A 154 13.40 4.18 -3.90
N ILE A 155 13.90 4.03 -5.12
CA ILE A 155 13.08 3.57 -6.25
C ILE A 155 12.83 2.09 -6.02
N PHE A 156 11.60 1.77 -5.61
CA PHE A 156 11.14 0.38 -5.52
C PHE A 156 10.65 -0.05 -6.91
N GLY A 157 11.54 -0.66 -7.71
CA GLY A 157 11.16 -1.33 -8.95
C GLY A 157 12.20 -1.28 -10.08
N GLN A 158 13.06 -2.29 -10.14
CA GLN A 158 13.15 -3.26 -11.24
C GLN A 158 14.04 -4.40 -10.73
N GLN A 159 13.42 -5.48 -10.24
CA GLN A 159 14.07 -6.78 -10.34
C GLN A 159 13.63 -7.32 -11.70
N HIS A 160 14.63 -7.45 -12.59
CA HIS A 160 14.51 -8.18 -13.85
C HIS A 160 14.13 -9.63 -13.59
#